data_AF-A0A8C5WJV3-F1
#
_entry.id   AF-A0A8C5WJV3-F1
#
_cell.length_a   1.000
_cell.length_b   1.000
_cell.length_c   1.000
_cell.angle_alpha   90.00
_cell.angle_beta   90.00
_cell.angle_gamma   90.00
#
_symmetry.space_group_name_H-M   'P 1'
#
loop_
_entity.id
_entity.type
_entity.pdbx_description
1 polymer ?
#
loop_
_entity_poly.entity_id
_entity_poly.type
_entity_poly.pdbx_seq_one_letter_code
_entity_poly.pdbx_strand_id
1 'polypeptide(L)'
;MLTAFVLKSFKQASDFIYIDDQHIQKGIKWLEGQQKPDGSFRATGRLLNNALKVIGSGWSVSSLGNLCSLLSHVFHFAQDTMVKKGLEYLKKVPLEGASVYKLAVIGYALMLQTLRSLYVLFADGLVYWTQTPKSESDDFWPKPNCEAIETTAYALLTHMSAKHVSKKEIGDMVPTMRWLSKQQNANGGFCSTQDTVVGLQALAKFGSVAFSKSGNVTVTVSSQKGFQHQFHVDDDNRLMLQRASLPHMPGQYTVSVSGVGSVFIQVKGCRHLYHILRYCIDIMSSRRVFVDTDEFYISENNLMTKRKMQKWKRKRLGAR
;
A
#
# COMPACT_ATOMS: atom_id res chain seq x y z
N MET A 1 -11.79 -14.59 -8.58
CA MET A 1 -10.90 -13.49 -8.15
C MET A 1 -9.52 -13.58 -8.78
N LEU A 2 -8.82 -14.73 -8.72
CA LEU A 2 -7.48 -14.88 -9.33
C LEU A 2 -7.45 -14.56 -10.83
N THR A 3 -8.44 -15.03 -11.61
CA THR A 3 -8.53 -14.72 -13.05
C THR A 3 -8.49 -13.22 -13.32
N ALA A 4 -9.25 -12.43 -12.56
CA ALA A 4 -9.26 -10.98 -12.71
C ALA A 4 -7.90 -10.36 -12.36
N PHE A 5 -7.26 -10.82 -11.28
CA PHE A 5 -5.94 -10.36 -10.88
C PHE A 5 -4.87 -10.66 -11.94
N VAL A 6 -4.92 -11.83 -12.57
CA VAL A 6 -4.00 -12.20 -13.66
C VAL A 6 -4.26 -11.33 -14.90
N LEU A 7 -5.53 -11.15 -15.27
CA LEU A 7 -5.91 -10.29 -16.39
C LEU A 7 -5.41 -8.85 -16.19
N LYS A 8 -5.56 -8.28 -14.97
CA LYS A 8 -4.95 -6.99 -14.61
C LYS A 8 -3.48 -6.95 -14.97
N SER A 9 -2.75 -7.92 -14.44
CA SER A 9 -1.30 -7.96 -14.53
C SER A 9 -0.86 -8.06 -15.99
N PHE A 10 -1.54 -8.91 -16.76
CA PHE A 10 -1.31 -9.05 -18.20
C PHE A 10 -1.62 -7.76 -18.96
N LYS A 11 -2.75 -7.10 -18.68
CA LYS A 11 -3.07 -5.86 -19.38
C LYS A 11 -2.12 -4.72 -19.04
N GLN A 12 -1.66 -4.62 -17.80
CA GLN A 12 -0.66 -3.62 -17.43
C GLN A 12 0.72 -3.94 -18.03
N ALA A 13 1.04 -5.21 -18.20
CA ALA A 13 2.28 -5.65 -18.81
C ALA A 13 2.28 -5.55 -20.34
N SER A 14 1.11 -5.56 -21.01
CA SER A 14 1.00 -5.50 -22.47
C SER A 14 1.60 -4.23 -23.09
N ASP A 15 1.73 -3.17 -22.30
CA ASP A 15 2.36 -1.91 -22.73
C ASP A 15 3.89 -2.01 -22.82
N PHE A 16 4.49 -3.06 -22.24
CA PHE A 16 5.94 -3.22 -22.13
C PHE A 16 6.46 -4.52 -22.74
N ILE A 17 5.65 -5.58 -22.73
CA ILE A 17 5.98 -6.90 -23.27
C ILE A 17 4.82 -7.45 -24.09
N TYR A 18 5.14 -8.25 -25.10
CA TYR A 18 4.11 -8.93 -25.89
C TYR A 18 3.32 -9.90 -25.02
N ILE A 19 1.99 -9.74 -25.05
CA ILE A 19 1.03 -10.65 -24.45
C ILE A 19 -0.06 -10.89 -25.48
N ASP A 20 -0.39 -12.15 -25.73
CA ASP A 20 -1.44 -12.51 -26.67
C ASP A 20 -2.81 -12.08 -26.12
N ASP A 21 -3.42 -11.11 -26.81
CA ASP A 21 -4.74 -10.58 -26.50
C ASP A 21 -5.83 -11.66 -26.47
N GLN A 22 -5.66 -12.79 -27.19
CA GLN A 22 -6.62 -13.89 -27.12
C GLN A 22 -6.73 -14.48 -25.70
N HIS A 23 -5.62 -14.54 -24.94
CA HIS A 23 -5.66 -15.00 -23.56
C HIS A 23 -6.42 -14.02 -22.66
N ILE A 24 -6.24 -12.72 -22.90
CA ILE A 24 -6.95 -11.67 -22.18
C ILE A 24 -8.45 -11.77 -22.46
N GLN A 25 -8.84 -11.86 -23.74
CA GLN A 25 -10.24 -11.97 -24.17
C GLN A 25 -10.92 -13.24 -23.64
N LYS A 26 -10.23 -14.39 -23.65
CA LYS A 26 -10.75 -15.64 -23.08
C LYS A 26 -11.04 -15.49 -21.57
N GLY A 27 -10.15 -14.84 -20.83
CA GLY A 27 -10.35 -14.61 -19.40
C GLY A 27 -11.50 -13.63 -19.11
N ILE A 28 -11.67 -12.58 -19.92
CA ILE A 28 -12.81 -11.65 -19.82
C ILE A 28 -14.12 -12.39 -20.05
N LYS A 29 -14.24 -13.16 -21.15
CA LYS A 29 -15.44 -13.97 -21.43
C LYS A 29 -15.78 -14.96 -20.31
N TRP A 30 -14.75 -15.57 -19.71
CA TRP A 30 -14.97 -16.43 -18.55
C TRP A 30 -15.53 -15.67 -17.36
N LEU A 31 -15.02 -14.46 -17.06
CA LEU A 31 -15.53 -13.61 -15.98
C LEU A 31 -16.99 -13.22 -16.23
N GLU A 32 -17.34 -12.81 -17.45
CA GLU A 32 -18.72 -12.49 -17.83
C GLU A 32 -19.66 -13.67 -17.54
N GLY A 33 -19.25 -14.89 -17.89
CA GLY A 33 -20.00 -16.11 -17.58
C GLY A 33 -20.14 -16.43 -16.09
N GLN A 34 -19.33 -15.81 -15.22
CA GLN A 34 -19.47 -15.94 -13.76
C GLN A 34 -20.36 -14.87 -13.13
N GLN A 35 -20.73 -13.81 -13.87
CA GLN A 35 -21.60 -12.75 -13.35
C GLN A 35 -23.05 -13.22 -13.33
N LYS A 36 -23.73 -12.94 -12.22
CA LYS A 36 -25.17 -13.18 -12.04
C LYS A 36 -25.99 -12.02 -12.61
N PRO A 37 -27.31 -12.21 -12.84
CA PRO A 37 -28.19 -11.14 -13.33
C PRO A 37 -28.23 -9.90 -12.42
N ASP A 38 -28.03 -10.06 -11.12
CA ASP A 38 -27.99 -8.96 -10.15
C ASP A 38 -26.68 -8.14 -10.19
N GLY A 39 -25.68 -8.57 -10.98
CA GLY A 39 -24.37 -7.93 -11.10
C GLY A 39 -23.29 -8.50 -10.17
N SER A 40 -23.67 -9.34 -9.20
CA SER A 40 -22.72 -10.06 -8.34
C SER A 40 -22.03 -11.21 -9.10
N PHE A 41 -20.95 -11.77 -8.56
CA PHE A 41 -20.21 -12.86 -9.20
C PHE A 41 -20.31 -14.17 -8.39
N ARG A 42 -20.35 -15.30 -9.09
CA ARG A 42 -20.38 -16.64 -8.49
C ARG A 42 -19.04 -17.03 -7.91
N ALA A 43 -19.01 -17.39 -6.64
CA ALA A 43 -17.80 -17.84 -5.96
C ALA A 43 -17.32 -19.18 -6.52
N THR A 44 -16.14 -19.20 -7.13
CA THR A 44 -15.55 -20.41 -7.70
C THR A 44 -14.16 -20.65 -7.11
N GLY A 45 -13.85 -21.92 -6.77
CA GLY A 45 -12.56 -22.37 -6.25
C GLY A 45 -12.45 -22.49 -4.72
N ARG A 46 -11.27 -22.92 -4.25
CA ARG A 46 -10.89 -23.00 -2.83
C ARG A 46 -9.79 -21.98 -2.51
N LEU A 47 -9.90 -21.33 -1.35
CA LEU A 47 -8.86 -20.44 -0.82
C LEU A 47 -7.68 -21.27 -0.32
N LEU A 48 -6.52 -21.11 -0.94
CA LEU A 48 -5.29 -21.82 -0.56
C LEU A 48 -4.51 -21.12 0.57
N ASN A 49 -4.79 -19.84 0.84
CA ASN A 49 -4.13 -19.08 1.89
C ASN A 49 -5.14 -18.33 2.76
N ASN A 50 -5.14 -18.60 4.07
CA ASN A 50 -6.02 -17.93 5.02
C ASN A 50 -5.56 -16.50 5.37
N ALA A 51 -4.32 -16.12 5.08
CA ALA A 51 -3.88 -14.71 5.16
C ALA A 51 -4.51 -13.86 4.04
N LEU A 52 -4.99 -14.51 2.97
CA LEU A 52 -5.83 -13.92 1.94
C LEU A 52 -7.32 -13.98 2.33
N LYS A 53 -7.71 -14.25 3.59
CA LYS A 53 -9.13 -14.25 4.04
C LYS A 53 -9.87 -12.93 3.84
N VAL A 54 -9.14 -11.84 3.60
CA VAL A 54 -9.69 -10.56 3.12
C VAL A 54 -10.41 -10.75 1.76
N ILE A 55 -9.99 -11.77 1.01
CA ILE A 55 -10.71 -12.43 -0.07
C ILE A 55 -11.56 -13.54 0.59
N GLY A 56 -12.74 -13.18 1.06
CA GLY A 56 -13.66 -14.12 1.73
C GLY A 56 -13.96 -15.36 0.89
N SER A 57 -14.45 -16.42 1.53
CA SER A 57 -15.01 -17.60 0.85
C SER A 57 -16.27 -17.18 0.07
N GLY A 58 -16.09 -16.76 -1.17
CA GLY A 58 -17.12 -15.99 -1.88
C GLY A 58 -16.47 -14.95 -2.81
N TRP A 59 -17.16 -14.48 -3.86
CA TRP A 59 -16.87 -13.09 -4.25
C TRP A 59 -17.47 -12.21 -3.16
N SER A 60 -16.67 -11.88 -2.15
CA SER A 60 -17.05 -10.86 -1.18
C SER A 60 -17.30 -9.54 -1.91
N VAL A 61 -18.10 -8.65 -1.32
CA VAL A 61 -18.30 -7.29 -1.84
C VAL A 61 -16.96 -6.60 -2.14
N SER A 62 -15.96 -6.82 -1.29
CA SER A 62 -14.60 -6.32 -1.51
C SER A 62 -13.93 -6.92 -2.77
N SER A 63 -14.08 -8.21 -3.02
CA SER A 63 -13.56 -8.85 -4.22
C SER A 63 -14.19 -8.29 -5.50
N LEU A 64 -15.49 -7.98 -5.44
CA LEU A 64 -16.22 -7.34 -6.54
C LEU A 64 -15.81 -5.88 -6.72
N GLY A 65 -15.64 -5.11 -5.65
CA GLY A 65 -15.09 -3.76 -5.70
C GLY A 65 -13.72 -3.71 -6.37
N ASN A 66 -12.81 -4.61 -5.97
CA ASN A 66 -11.49 -4.72 -6.59
C ASN A 66 -11.57 -5.05 -8.08
N LEU A 67 -12.49 -5.95 -8.47
CA LEU A 67 -12.75 -6.29 -9.88
C LEU A 67 -13.28 -5.09 -10.67
N CYS A 68 -14.32 -4.41 -10.16
CA CYS A 68 -14.92 -3.27 -10.85
C CYS A 68 -13.95 -2.11 -10.99
N SER A 69 -13.18 -1.80 -9.93
CA SER A 69 -12.12 -0.81 -9.97
C SER A 69 -11.07 -1.16 -11.03
N LEU A 70 -10.59 -2.40 -10.99
CA LEU A 70 -9.63 -2.91 -11.95
C LEU A 70 -10.12 -2.71 -13.40
N LEU A 71 -11.30 -3.24 -13.72
CA LEU A 71 -11.80 -3.23 -15.10
C LEU A 71 -12.07 -1.80 -15.57
N SER A 72 -12.52 -0.92 -14.69
CA SER A 72 -12.75 0.49 -15.02
C SER A 72 -11.44 1.25 -15.29
N HIS A 73 -10.41 1.05 -14.46
CA HIS A 73 -9.19 1.85 -14.51
C HIS A 73 -8.08 1.31 -15.41
N VAL A 74 -7.93 -0.01 -15.53
CA VAL A 74 -6.83 -0.63 -16.29
C VAL A 74 -7.24 -0.95 -17.72
N PHE A 75 -8.47 -1.39 -17.91
CA PHE A 75 -8.94 -1.82 -19.22
C PHE A 75 -9.78 -0.76 -19.95
N HIS A 76 -10.04 0.38 -19.31
CA HIS A 76 -10.99 1.38 -19.80
C HIS A 76 -12.37 0.80 -20.12
N PHE A 77 -12.73 -0.33 -19.51
CA PHE A 77 -14.02 -1.00 -19.67
C PHE A 77 -15.14 -0.31 -18.88
N ALA A 78 -15.00 0.96 -18.54
CA ALA A 78 -16.03 1.70 -17.80
C ALA A 78 -17.39 1.70 -18.53
N GLN A 79 -17.39 1.50 -19.86
CA GLN A 79 -18.61 1.40 -20.67
C GLN A 79 -19.11 -0.04 -20.87
N ASP A 80 -18.33 -1.04 -20.46
CA ASP A 80 -18.64 -2.45 -20.60
C ASP A 80 -19.82 -2.85 -19.70
N THR A 81 -20.72 -3.66 -20.25
CA THR A 81 -21.95 -4.10 -19.59
C THR A 81 -21.68 -4.87 -18.29
N MET A 82 -20.64 -5.70 -18.25
CA MET A 82 -20.27 -6.47 -17.07
C MET A 82 -19.83 -5.54 -15.94
N VAL A 83 -19.00 -4.54 -16.25
CA VAL A 83 -18.51 -3.56 -15.28
C VAL A 83 -19.64 -2.71 -14.73
N LYS A 84 -20.52 -2.20 -15.61
CA LYS A 84 -21.69 -1.41 -15.22
C LYS A 84 -22.60 -2.16 -14.25
N LYS A 85 -22.96 -3.41 -14.57
CA LYS A 85 -23.77 -4.26 -13.69
C LYS A 85 -23.10 -4.49 -12.33
N GLY A 86 -21.78 -4.70 -12.31
CA GLY A 86 -21.02 -4.85 -11.08
C GLY A 86 -21.04 -3.57 -10.23
N LEU A 87 -20.83 -2.41 -10.84
CA LEU A 87 -20.89 -1.11 -10.16
C LEU A 87 -22.32 -0.81 -9.64
N GLU A 88 -23.35 -1.13 -10.42
CA GLU A 88 -24.75 -0.99 -9.99
C GLU A 88 -25.09 -1.90 -8.80
N TYR A 89 -24.57 -3.13 -8.78
CA TYR A 89 -24.68 -4.00 -7.62
C TYR A 89 -24.01 -3.36 -6.39
N LEU A 90 -22.78 -2.86 -6.54
CA LEU A 90 -22.04 -2.24 -5.43
C LEU A 90 -22.76 -1.01 -4.85
N LYS A 91 -23.46 -0.22 -5.69
CA LYS A 91 -24.27 0.92 -5.23
C LYS A 91 -25.46 0.51 -4.35
N LYS A 92 -25.96 -0.72 -4.51
CA LYS A 92 -27.09 -1.27 -3.73
C LYS A 92 -26.64 -1.93 -2.42
N VAL A 93 -25.34 -2.12 -2.22
CA VAL A 93 -24.82 -2.73 -1.00
C VAL A 93 -25.02 -1.75 0.17
N PRO A 94 -25.69 -2.15 1.26
CA PRO A 94 -25.85 -1.30 2.43
C PRO A 94 -24.49 -1.00 3.05
N LEU A 95 -24.21 0.30 3.24
CA LEU A 95 -22.96 0.80 3.82
C LEU A 95 -23.07 1.05 5.33
N GLU A 96 -24.28 1.08 5.87
CA GLU A 96 -24.52 1.24 7.30
C GLU A 96 -23.96 0.04 8.08
N GLY A 97 -23.15 0.31 9.11
CA GLY A 97 -22.45 -0.72 9.88
C GLY A 97 -21.37 -1.49 9.09
N ALA A 98 -21.06 -1.10 7.85
CA ALA A 98 -19.99 -1.73 7.08
C ALA A 98 -18.62 -1.43 7.71
N SER A 99 -17.71 -2.41 7.62
CA SER A 99 -16.34 -2.22 8.10
C SER A 99 -15.60 -1.18 7.27
N VAL A 100 -14.62 -0.51 7.89
CA VAL A 100 -13.77 0.50 7.22
C VAL A 100 -13.11 -0.08 5.96
N TYR A 101 -12.69 -1.35 5.99
CA TYR A 101 -12.16 -2.06 4.82
C TYR A 101 -13.18 -2.14 3.66
N LYS A 102 -14.42 -2.56 3.94
CA LYS A 102 -15.47 -2.65 2.91
C LYS A 102 -15.78 -1.28 2.32
N LEU A 103 -15.88 -0.25 3.17
CA LEU A 103 -16.08 1.12 2.72
C LEU A 103 -14.95 1.55 1.79
N ALA A 104 -13.69 1.36 2.19
CA ALA A 104 -12.53 1.75 1.39
C ALA A 104 -12.52 1.10 0.01
N VAL A 105 -12.80 -0.20 -0.06
CA VAL A 105 -12.83 -0.93 -1.34
C VAL A 105 -14.00 -0.48 -2.22
N ILE A 106 -15.21 -0.38 -1.67
CA ILE A 106 -16.39 0.05 -2.42
C ILE A 106 -16.21 1.48 -2.91
N GLY A 107 -15.75 2.38 -2.05
CA GLY A 107 -15.59 3.78 -2.44
C GLY A 107 -14.42 3.99 -3.40
N TYR A 108 -13.37 3.15 -3.39
CA TYR A 108 -12.40 3.16 -4.49
C TYR A 108 -13.03 2.68 -5.81
N ALA A 109 -13.79 1.58 -5.78
CA ALA A 109 -14.44 1.04 -6.98
C ALA A 109 -15.46 2.00 -7.61
N LEU A 110 -16.21 2.71 -6.77
CA LEU A 110 -17.22 3.67 -7.17
C LEU A 110 -16.69 5.11 -7.25
N MET A 111 -15.42 5.35 -6.92
CA MET A 111 -14.80 6.67 -6.80
C MET A 111 -15.63 7.62 -5.90
N LEU A 112 -16.14 7.12 -4.78
CA LEU A 112 -17.01 7.88 -3.87
C LEU A 112 -16.22 8.96 -3.13
N GLN A 113 -16.71 10.19 -3.22
CA GLN A 113 -16.15 11.32 -2.46
C GLN A 113 -16.41 11.19 -0.95
N THR A 114 -17.38 10.40 -0.51
CA THR A 114 -17.68 10.18 0.93
C THR A 114 -16.57 9.46 1.67
N LEU A 115 -15.70 8.70 0.97
CA LEU A 115 -14.47 8.19 1.59
C LEU A 115 -13.47 9.31 1.92
N ARG A 116 -13.58 10.46 1.27
CA ARG A 116 -12.65 11.57 1.46
C ARG A 116 -12.77 12.27 2.80
N SER A 117 -13.84 12.00 3.55
CA SER A 117 -14.09 12.57 4.87
C SER A 117 -13.92 11.57 6.01
N LEU A 118 -13.78 10.28 5.70
CA LEU A 118 -13.55 9.25 6.71
C LEU A 118 -12.06 9.26 7.03
N TYR A 119 -11.61 10.00 8.04
CA TYR A 119 -10.23 9.91 8.52
C TYR A 119 -10.22 9.33 9.93
N VAL A 120 -9.23 8.49 10.22
CA VAL A 120 -8.89 8.12 11.59
C VAL A 120 -7.50 8.68 11.87
N LEU A 121 -7.46 9.79 12.60
CA LEU A 121 -6.20 10.38 13.07
C LEU A 121 -5.70 9.59 14.28
N PHE A 122 -4.45 9.16 14.21
CA PHE A 122 -3.70 8.67 15.37
C PHE A 122 -2.36 9.41 15.43
N ALA A 123 -1.70 9.32 16.59
CA ALA A 123 -0.55 10.12 17.02
C ALA A 123 0.53 10.38 15.95
N ASP A 124 1.31 11.45 16.18
CA ASP A 124 2.43 11.92 15.36
C ASP A 124 2.03 12.51 13.99
N GLY A 125 0.80 13.03 13.89
CA GLY A 125 0.34 13.75 12.70
C GLY A 125 0.13 12.87 11.45
N LEU A 126 0.09 11.54 11.61
CA LEU A 126 -0.14 10.59 10.53
C LEU A 126 -1.63 10.20 10.40
N VAL A 127 -2.04 9.83 9.18
CA VAL A 127 -3.45 9.54 8.87
C VAL A 127 -3.57 8.19 8.18
N TYR A 128 -4.33 7.25 8.76
CA TYR A 128 -4.54 5.92 8.18
C TYR A 128 -5.93 5.36 8.54
N TRP A 129 -6.30 4.23 7.93
CA TRP A 129 -7.61 3.62 8.10
C TRP A 129 -7.48 2.24 8.75
N THR A 130 -8.18 2.04 9.86
CA THR A 130 -8.28 0.74 10.54
C THR A 130 -9.63 0.58 11.22
N GLN A 131 -10.15 -0.65 11.27
CA GLN A 131 -11.35 -0.99 12.05
C GLN A 131 -11.03 -1.12 13.55
N THR A 132 -9.82 -1.57 13.86
CA THR A 132 -9.33 -1.78 15.22
C THR A 132 -7.98 -1.07 15.34
N PRO A 133 -7.91 0.07 16.04
CA PRO A 133 -6.64 0.62 16.47
C PRO A 133 -5.98 -0.45 17.33
N LYS A 134 -4.77 -0.89 16.98
CA LYS A 134 -4.00 -1.68 17.93
C LYS A 134 -3.60 -0.72 19.04
N SER A 135 -3.95 -1.04 20.29
CA SER A 135 -3.20 -0.50 21.41
C SER A 135 -1.73 -0.83 21.16
N GLU A 136 -0.81 0.07 21.53
CA GLU A 136 0.62 -0.23 21.58
C GLU A 136 0.80 -1.50 22.41
N SER A 137 0.86 -2.64 21.74
CA SER A 137 1.09 -3.92 22.38
C SER A 137 2.58 -3.97 22.65
N ASP A 138 2.96 -4.24 23.90
CA ASP A 138 4.33 -4.64 24.31
C ASP A 138 4.80 -5.96 23.65
N ASP A 139 4.10 -6.44 22.62
CA ASP A 139 4.52 -7.55 21.80
C ASP A 139 5.89 -7.22 21.18
N PHE A 140 6.87 -8.03 21.57
CA PHE A 140 8.26 -7.99 21.11
C PHE A 140 8.42 -7.92 19.58
N TRP A 141 7.42 -8.38 18.82
CA TRP A 141 7.31 -8.19 17.38
C TRP A 141 5.94 -7.58 17.05
N PRO A 142 5.82 -6.24 16.95
CA PRO A 142 4.57 -5.64 16.52
C PRO A 142 4.26 -6.16 15.12
N LYS A 143 3.22 -6.99 15.02
CA LYS A 143 2.81 -7.54 13.73
C LYS A 143 2.20 -6.42 12.90
N PRO A 144 2.69 -6.18 11.67
CA PRO A 144 2.07 -5.19 10.79
C PRO A 144 0.59 -5.55 10.56
N ASN A 145 -0.25 -4.53 10.51
CA ASN A 145 -1.68 -4.71 10.28
C ASN A 145 -1.95 -4.67 8.76
N CYS A 146 -1.90 -5.84 8.11
CA CYS A 146 -2.06 -5.94 6.66
C CYS A 146 -3.41 -5.40 6.16
N GLU A 147 -4.48 -5.58 6.93
CA GLU A 147 -5.80 -5.04 6.60
C GLU A 147 -5.78 -3.50 6.63
N ALA A 148 -5.15 -2.90 7.64
CA ALA A 148 -5.01 -1.44 7.71
C ALA A 148 -4.16 -0.88 6.56
N ILE A 149 -3.09 -1.58 6.17
CA ILE A 149 -2.26 -1.22 5.02
C ILE A 149 -3.10 -1.24 3.73
N GLU A 150 -3.82 -2.34 3.48
CA GLU A 150 -4.65 -2.47 2.29
C GLU A 150 -5.79 -1.43 2.27
N THR A 151 -6.47 -1.24 3.41
CA THR A 151 -7.54 -0.24 3.57
C THR A 151 -7.04 1.17 3.27
N THR A 152 -5.90 1.54 3.88
CA THR A 152 -5.29 2.86 3.70
C THR A 152 -4.82 3.08 2.27
N ALA A 153 -4.32 2.03 1.62
CA ALA A 153 -3.93 2.09 0.22
C ALA A 153 -5.14 2.36 -0.71
N TYR A 154 -6.29 1.71 -0.47
CA TYR A 154 -7.52 2.01 -1.21
C TYR A 154 -8.04 3.42 -0.96
N ALA A 155 -7.99 3.91 0.28
CA ALA A 155 -8.33 5.29 0.59
C ALA A 155 -7.44 6.25 -0.22
N LEU A 156 -6.12 6.10 -0.15
CA LEU A 156 -5.18 6.92 -0.91
C LEU A 156 -5.44 6.86 -2.42
N LEU A 157 -5.71 5.69 -2.97
CA LEU A 157 -6.07 5.53 -4.39
C LEU A 157 -7.36 6.27 -4.75
N THR A 158 -8.37 6.25 -3.89
CA THR A 158 -9.64 6.96 -4.10
C THR A 158 -9.41 8.48 -4.21
N HIS A 159 -8.58 9.04 -3.33
CA HIS A 159 -8.24 10.46 -3.39
C HIS A 159 -7.42 10.81 -4.64
N MET A 160 -6.39 10.02 -4.93
CA MET A 160 -5.41 10.34 -5.98
C MET A 160 -5.86 9.95 -7.40
N SER A 161 -6.93 9.16 -7.55
CA SER A 161 -7.43 8.72 -8.86
C SER A 161 -8.55 9.58 -9.43
N ALA A 162 -8.90 10.69 -8.77
CA ALA A 162 -9.84 11.66 -9.33
C ALA A 162 -9.28 12.30 -10.62
N LYS A 163 -10.19 12.72 -11.52
CA LYS A 163 -9.83 13.36 -12.79
C LYS A 163 -8.93 14.59 -12.59
N HIS A 164 -9.22 15.36 -11.55
CA HIS A 164 -8.43 16.50 -11.12
C HIS A 164 -8.14 16.35 -9.63
N VAL A 165 -6.87 16.49 -9.27
CA VAL A 165 -6.40 16.49 -7.89
C VAL A 165 -5.66 17.81 -7.69
N SER A 166 -6.17 18.65 -6.80
CA SER A 166 -5.57 19.95 -6.49
C SER A 166 -4.27 19.80 -5.70
N LYS A 167 -3.41 20.83 -5.71
CA LYS A 167 -2.20 20.85 -4.87
C LYS A 167 -2.50 20.70 -3.38
N LYS A 168 -3.65 21.24 -2.94
CA LYS A 168 -4.14 21.11 -1.56
C LYS A 168 -4.48 19.64 -1.26
N GLU A 169 -5.28 18.98 -2.08
CA GLU A 169 -5.63 17.57 -1.90
C GLU A 169 -4.39 16.64 -1.91
N ILE A 170 -3.37 16.97 -2.73
CA ILE A 170 -2.09 16.27 -2.69
C ILE A 170 -1.43 16.47 -1.32
N GLY A 171 -1.37 17.71 -0.82
CA GLY A 171 -0.83 18.06 0.50
C GLY A 171 -1.57 17.36 1.65
N ASP A 172 -2.90 17.32 1.59
CA ASP A 172 -3.75 16.68 2.60
C ASP A 172 -3.49 15.16 2.68
N MET A 173 -3.06 14.53 1.58
CA MET A 173 -2.77 13.08 1.52
C MET A 173 -1.32 12.71 1.86
N VAL A 174 -0.47 13.69 2.13
CA VAL A 174 0.93 13.46 2.52
C VAL A 174 1.05 12.64 3.80
N PRO A 175 0.31 12.92 4.88
CA PRO A 175 0.39 12.13 6.10
C PRO A 175 0.05 10.65 5.86
N THR A 176 -0.93 10.40 4.98
CA THR A 176 -1.34 9.05 4.58
C THR A 176 -0.26 8.33 3.78
N MET A 177 0.33 9.00 2.79
CA MET A 177 1.44 8.44 2.02
C MET A 177 2.65 8.16 2.92
N ARG A 178 2.97 9.07 3.85
CA ARG A 178 4.05 8.89 4.83
C ARG A 178 3.79 7.68 5.72
N TRP A 179 2.59 7.55 6.27
CA TRP A 179 2.21 6.39 7.08
C TRP A 179 2.35 5.09 6.29
N LEU A 180 1.83 5.05 5.06
CA LEU A 180 1.89 3.87 4.22
C LEU A 180 3.33 3.48 3.90
N SER A 181 4.18 4.45 3.56
CA SER A 181 5.60 4.20 3.29
C SER A 181 6.36 3.66 4.52
N LYS A 182 6.00 4.11 5.74
CA LYS A 182 6.56 3.56 6.98
C LYS A 182 6.22 2.08 7.21
N GLN A 183 5.17 1.55 6.58
CA GLN A 183 4.80 0.14 6.72
C GLN A 183 5.55 -0.79 5.75
N GLN A 184 6.38 -0.26 4.85
CA GLN A 184 7.17 -1.09 3.93
C GLN A 184 8.25 -1.88 4.67
N ASN A 185 8.42 -3.14 4.30
CA ASN A 185 9.51 -3.98 4.76
C ASN A 185 10.84 -3.60 4.06
N ALA A 186 11.95 -4.19 4.50
CA ALA A 186 13.29 -3.89 3.99
C ALA A 186 13.45 -4.09 2.47
N ASN A 187 12.59 -4.92 1.86
CA ASN A 187 12.60 -5.25 0.44
C ASN A 187 11.62 -4.39 -0.37
N GLY A 188 10.96 -3.41 0.26
CA GLY A 188 9.99 -2.52 -0.38
C GLY A 188 8.58 -3.09 -0.51
N GLY A 189 8.33 -4.32 -0.05
CA GLY A 189 6.99 -4.92 0.01
C GLY A 189 6.27 -4.59 1.32
N PHE A 190 5.08 -5.16 1.49
CA PHE A 190 4.28 -5.06 2.72
C PHE A 190 4.14 -6.45 3.38
N CYS A 191 3.17 -6.64 4.27
CA CYS A 191 3.11 -7.85 5.10
C CYS A 191 2.34 -9.02 4.48
N SER A 192 1.65 -8.80 3.37
CA SER A 192 1.06 -9.85 2.53
C SER A 192 1.34 -9.58 1.04
N THR A 193 0.76 -10.38 0.14
CA THR A 193 0.86 -10.14 -1.30
C THR A 193 -0.13 -9.07 -1.78
N GLN A 194 -1.32 -9.02 -1.18
CA GLN A 194 -2.41 -8.15 -1.64
C GLN A 194 -2.16 -6.69 -1.27
N ASP A 195 -1.86 -6.42 0.00
CA ASP A 195 -1.41 -5.12 0.49
C ASP A 195 -0.12 -4.66 -0.23
N THR A 196 0.76 -5.58 -0.64
CA THR A 196 1.91 -5.22 -1.46
C THR A 196 1.51 -4.64 -2.81
N VAL A 197 0.63 -5.31 -3.53
CA VAL A 197 0.17 -4.83 -4.85
C VAL A 197 -0.59 -3.51 -4.72
N VAL A 198 -1.54 -3.42 -3.79
CA VAL A 198 -2.39 -2.24 -3.64
C VAL A 198 -1.59 -1.07 -3.05
N GLY A 199 -0.75 -1.33 -2.05
CA GLY A 199 0.11 -0.33 -1.40
C GLY A 199 1.09 0.29 -2.37
N LEU A 200 1.82 -0.52 -3.15
CA LEU A 200 2.72 -0.01 -4.19
C LEU A 200 1.96 0.75 -5.29
N GLN A 201 0.78 0.27 -5.69
CA GLN A 201 -0.07 0.99 -6.64
C GLN A 201 -0.49 2.36 -6.10
N ALA A 202 -0.87 2.45 -4.82
CA ALA A 202 -1.26 3.69 -4.16
C ALA A 202 -0.09 4.69 -4.08
N LEU A 203 1.09 4.24 -3.66
CA LEU A 203 2.30 5.05 -3.61
C LEU A 203 2.71 5.54 -5.00
N ALA A 204 2.68 4.66 -6.00
CA ALA A 204 2.97 5.03 -7.39
C ALA A 204 1.96 6.05 -7.94
N LYS A 205 0.66 5.88 -7.63
CA LYS A 205 -0.38 6.81 -8.06
C LYS A 205 -0.23 8.17 -7.40
N PHE A 206 -0.03 8.23 -6.10
CA PHE A 206 0.28 9.46 -5.38
C PHE A 206 1.51 10.14 -6.00
N GLY A 207 2.58 9.39 -6.21
CA GLY A 207 3.79 9.92 -6.84
C GLY A 207 3.52 10.48 -8.25
N SER A 208 2.68 9.83 -9.06
CA SER A 208 2.33 10.35 -10.39
C SER A 208 1.65 11.71 -10.38
N VAL A 209 0.77 11.98 -9.41
CA VAL A 209 0.04 13.26 -9.30
C VAL A 209 0.83 14.32 -8.54
N ALA A 210 1.67 13.89 -7.60
CA ALA A 210 2.51 14.77 -6.81
C ALA A 210 3.82 15.15 -7.55
N PHE A 211 4.10 14.54 -8.69
CA PHE A 211 5.29 14.81 -9.52
C PHE A 211 5.54 16.30 -9.79
N SER A 212 6.82 16.69 -9.70
CA SER A 212 7.36 17.94 -10.21
C SER A 212 8.43 17.62 -11.26
N LYS A 213 8.42 18.38 -12.36
CA LYS A 213 9.30 18.19 -13.51
C LYS A 213 10.77 18.51 -13.20
N SER A 214 11.01 19.45 -12.30
CA SER A 214 12.34 19.86 -11.87
C SER A 214 12.48 19.75 -10.36
N GLY A 215 13.69 19.40 -9.93
CA GLY A 215 14.09 19.45 -8.54
C GLY A 215 15.60 19.51 -8.36
N ASN A 216 16.05 20.28 -7.39
CA ASN A 216 17.42 20.31 -6.88
C ASN A 216 17.32 20.40 -5.36
N VAL A 217 17.60 19.28 -4.69
CA VAL A 217 17.43 19.11 -3.25
C VAL A 217 18.74 18.61 -2.66
N THR A 218 19.17 19.26 -1.59
CA THR A 218 20.30 18.82 -0.79
C THR A 218 19.79 18.34 0.56
N VAL A 219 20.11 17.10 0.91
CA VAL A 219 19.76 16.49 2.20
C VAL A 219 21.03 16.31 3.00
N THR A 220 21.10 16.91 4.19
CA THR A 220 22.23 16.75 5.10
C THR A 220 21.79 15.96 6.31
N VAL A 221 22.48 14.85 6.58
CA VAL A 221 22.29 14.02 7.77
C VAL A 221 23.47 14.28 8.68
N SER A 222 23.21 14.64 9.94
CA SER A 222 24.25 14.89 10.93
C SER A 222 23.97 14.19 12.26
N SER A 223 25.02 13.95 13.04
CA SER A 223 24.91 13.52 14.45
C SER A 223 25.77 14.41 15.35
N GLN A 224 25.39 14.49 16.63
CA GLN A 224 26.17 15.22 17.64
C GLN A 224 27.59 14.66 17.84
N LYS A 225 27.84 13.40 17.40
CA LYS A 225 29.14 12.72 17.47
C LYS A 225 30.03 13.01 16.25
N GLY A 226 29.71 14.04 15.46
CA GLY A 226 30.54 14.50 14.34
C GLY A 226 30.32 13.75 13.02
N PHE A 227 29.32 12.86 12.92
CA PHE A 227 28.93 12.31 11.62
C PHE A 227 28.21 13.40 10.81
N GLN A 228 28.61 13.58 9.56
CA GLN A 228 27.89 14.39 8.59
C GLN A 228 27.95 13.71 7.22
N HIS A 229 26.81 13.58 6.56
CA HIS A 229 26.73 13.09 5.19
C HIS A 229 25.72 13.91 4.42
N GLN A 230 26.08 14.30 3.19
CA GLN A 230 25.23 15.10 2.34
C GLN A 230 24.88 14.32 1.08
N PHE A 231 23.58 14.27 0.77
CA PHE A 231 23.04 13.73 -0.46
C PHE A 231 22.61 14.89 -1.34
N HIS A 232 22.93 14.81 -2.63
CA HIS A 232 22.46 15.75 -3.62
C HIS A 232 21.51 15.04 -4.58
N VAL A 233 20.32 15.60 -4.78
CA VAL A 233 19.31 15.03 -5.64
C VAL A 233 18.84 16.06 -6.66
N ASP A 234 19.11 15.79 -7.93
CA ASP A 234 18.80 16.65 -9.07
C ASP A 234 18.01 15.87 -10.14
N ASP A 235 17.75 16.49 -11.28
CA ASP A 235 17.00 15.87 -12.36
C ASP A 235 17.72 14.69 -13.04
N ASP A 236 19.05 14.61 -12.93
CA ASP A 236 19.87 13.56 -13.53
C ASP A 236 19.91 12.30 -12.66
N ASN A 237 19.92 12.47 -11.33
CA ASN A 237 20.08 11.36 -10.38
C ASN A 237 18.83 11.04 -9.55
N ARG A 238 17.69 11.73 -9.76
CA ARG A 238 16.45 11.56 -8.98
C ARG A 238 15.91 10.13 -8.88
N LEU A 239 16.15 9.26 -9.86
CA LEU A 239 15.72 7.86 -9.82
C LEU A 239 16.78 6.89 -9.26
N MET A 240 17.98 7.40 -8.95
CA MET A 240 19.06 6.60 -8.40
C MET A 240 18.91 6.51 -6.87
N LEU A 241 19.04 5.28 -6.35
CA LEU A 241 19.12 5.05 -4.91
C LEU A 241 20.48 5.50 -4.39
N GLN A 242 20.46 6.43 -3.46
CA GLN A 242 21.63 6.86 -2.70
C GLN A 242 21.52 6.30 -1.27
N ARG A 243 22.64 5.81 -0.72
CA ARG A 243 22.66 5.19 0.61
C ARG A 243 23.87 5.64 1.42
N ALA A 244 23.66 5.95 2.70
CA ALA A 244 24.75 6.12 3.66
C ALA A 244 24.55 5.21 4.89
N SER A 245 25.64 4.63 5.39
CA SER A 245 25.65 3.89 6.64
C SER A 245 25.76 4.84 7.83
N LEU A 246 24.97 4.57 8.87
CA LEU A 246 25.02 5.34 10.11
C LEU A 246 26.04 4.70 11.08
N PRO A 247 27.09 5.42 11.51
CA PRO A 247 28.24 4.82 12.19
C PRO A 247 28.02 4.52 13.68
N HIS A 248 27.13 5.24 14.36
CA HIS A 248 26.95 5.12 15.81
C HIS A 248 25.51 4.75 16.17
N MET A 249 25.33 3.55 16.70
CA MET A 249 24.05 3.03 17.17
C MET A 249 24.22 2.53 18.62
N PRO A 250 23.33 2.88 19.56
CA PRO A 250 22.25 3.88 19.44
C PRO A 250 22.79 5.31 19.25
N GLY A 251 21.98 6.19 18.66
CA GLY A 251 22.36 7.56 18.36
C GLY A 251 21.20 8.42 17.87
N GLN A 252 21.32 9.73 18.10
CA GLN A 252 20.40 10.74 17.58
C GLN A 252 20.98 11.35 16.30
N TYR A 253 20.14 11.41 15.28
CA TYR A 253 20.50 11.98 13.99
C TYR A 253 19.48 13.06 13.61
N THR A 254 19.99 14.10 12.97
CA THR A 254 19.19 15.21 12.46
C THR A 254 19.28 15.22 10.94
N VAL A 255 18.14 15.41 10.28
CA VAL A 255 18.06 15.58 8.83
C VAL A 255 17.65 17.02 8.54
N SER A 256 18.48 17.73 7.79
CA SER A 256 18.15 19.04 7.24
C SER A 256 18.04 18.96 5.71
N VAL A 257 17.09 19.68 5.15
CA VAL A 257 16.80 19.66 3.71
C VAL A 257 16.76 21.08 3.20
N SER A 258 17.44 21.35 2.08
CA SER A 258 17.43 22.63 1.39
C SER A 258 17.24 22.46 -0.11
N GLY A 259 16.77 23.51 -0.78
CA GLY A 259 16.52 23.52 -2.22
C GLY A 259 15.04 23.38 -2.58
N VAL A 260 14.78 23.07 -3.84
CA VAL A 260 13.43 22.97 -4.42
C VAL A 260 13.25 21.58 -4.99
N GLY A 261 12.30 20.82 -4.46
CA GLY A 261 12.00 19.49 -4.96
C GLY A 261 11.46 18.61 -3.85
N SER A 262 11.53 17.30 -4.05
CA SER A 262 11.06 16.37 -3.03
C SER A 262 11.81 15.06 -3.06
N VAL A 263 12.07 14.54 -1.87
CA VAL A 263 12.95 13.40 -1.63
C VAL A 263 12.32 12.47 -0.61
N PHE A 264 12.33 11.17 -0.91
CA PHE A 264 11.92 10.14 0.02
C PHE A 264 13.13 9.67 0.80
N ILE A 265 13.05 9.77 2.12
CA ILE A 265 14.11 9.40 3.04
C ILE A 265 13.60 8.23 3.87
N GLN A 266 14.34 7.13 3.87
CA GLN A 266 13.99 5.95 4.66
C GLN A 266 15.19 5.51 5.49
N VAL A 267 14.99 5.36 6.80
CA VAL A 267 15.96 4.71 7.68
C VAL A 267 15.63 3.22 7.72
N LYS A 268 16.57 2.38 7.29
CA LYS A 268 16.47 0.92 7.35
C LYS A 268 17.38 0.37 8.42
N GLY A 269 16.83 -0.47 9.31
CA GLY A 269 17.60 -1.29 10.22
C GLY A 269 17.67 -2.74 9.74
N CYS A 270 18.87 -3.29 9.62
CA CYS A 270 19.10 -4.69 9.31
C CYS A 270 19.67 -5.40 10.56
N ARG A 271 18.88 -6.30 11.15
CA ARG A 271 19.35 -7.22 12.20
C ARG A 271 19.95 -8.45 11.53
N HIS A 272 21.28 -8.60 11.55
CA HIS A 272 21.90 -9.88 11.19
C HIS A 272 21.68 -10.89 12.32
N LEU A 273 21.34 -12.14 11.97
CA LEU A 273 21.13 -13.26 12.91
C LEU A 273 22.37 -13.58 13.78
N TYR A 274 23.52 -12.96 13.47
CA TYR A 274 24.70 -12.91 14.31
C TYR A 274 25.19 -11.45 14.42
N HIS A 275 24.92 -10.84 15.57
CA HIS A 275 25.63 -9.74 16.24
C HIS A 275 25.84 -8.35 15.59
N ILE A 276 25.30 -7.98 14.44
CA ILE A 276 25.39 -6.57 13.98
C ILE A 276 24.06 -6.03 13.46
N LEU A 277 23.56 -5.00 14.14
CA LEU A 277 22.56 -4.07 13.63
C LEU A 277 23.23 -3.09 12.67
N ARG A 278 22.98 -3.21 11.37
CA ARG A 278 23.42 -2.21 10.38
C ARG A 278 22.24 -1.32 10.03
N TYR A 279 22.34 -0.03 10.29
CA TYR A 279 21.36 0.95 9.84
C TYR A 279 21.92 1.73 8.64
N CYS A 280 21.06 1.93 7.65
CA CYS A 280 21.38 2.74 6.49
C CYS A 280 20.23 3.70 6.20
N ILE A 281 20.56 4.89 5.73
CA ILE A 281 19.57 5.83 5.20
C ILE A 281 19.58 5.63 3.69
N ASP A 282 18.41 5.26 3.17
CA ASP A 282 18.12 5.20 1.75
C ASP A 282 17.44 6.51 1.35
N ILE A 283 18.02 7.21 0.39
CA ILE A 283 17.40 8.37 -0.24
C ILE A 283 17.16 8.03 -1.71
N MET A 284 15.90 8.16 -2.12
CA MET A 284 15.49 8.20 -3.52
C MET A 284 14.60 9.43 -3.69
N SER A 285 14.71 10.16 -4.80
CA SER A 285 13.63 11.11 -5.10
C SER A 285 12.38 10.31 -5.51
N SER A 286 11.45 10.18 -4.56
CA SER A 286 10.06 9.91 -4.89
C SER A 286 9.33 11.23 -5.07
N ARG A 287 8.48 11.21 -6.08
CA ARG A 287 7.62 12.28 -6.55
C ARG A 287 6.77 12.81 -5.37
N ARG A 288 7.19 13.96 -4.82
CA ARG A 288 6.64 14.62 -3.61
C ARG A 288 6.60 13.77 -2.34
N VAL A 289 7.69 13.79 -1.58
CA VAL A 289 7.68 13.51 -0.14
C VAL A 289 8.07 14.79 0.59
N PHE A 290 7.22 15.14 1.54
CA PHE A 290 7.41 16.23 2.46
C PHE A 290 8.33 15.69 3.54
N VAL A 291 9.41 16.39 3.84
CA VAL A 291 10.29 16.07 4.96
C VAL A 291 9.83 16.91 6.14
N ASP A 292 9.44 16.24 7.22
CA ASP A 292 9.40 16.88 8.53
C ASP A 292 10.84 16.99 9.00
N THR A 293 11.22 18.17 9.47
CA THR A 293 12.45 18.39 10.20
C THR A 293 12.28 17.81 11.60
N ASP A 294 12.24 16.49 11.71
CA ASP A 294 12.16 15.81 13.00
C ASP A 294 13.50 15.18 13.34
N GLU A 295 13.96 15.47 14.56
CA GLU A 295 15.00 14.68 15.21
C GLU A 295 14.49 13.25 15.40
N PHE A 296 15.27 12.25 14.99
CA PHE A 296 14.91 10.85 15.26
C PHE A 296 15.96 10.19 16.14
N TYR A 297 15.46 9.47 17.15
CA TYR A 297 16.25 8.68 18.07
C TYR A 297 16.15 7.20 17.69
N ILE A 298 17.29 6.51 17.59
CA ILE A 298 17.30 5.08 17.32
C ILE A 298 17.72 4.32 18.59
N SER A 299 16.77 3.57 19.17
CA SER A 299 16.97 2.78 20.40
C SER A 299 17.28 1.29 20.12
N GLU A 300 17.94 0.64 21.08
CA GLU A 300 18.17 -0.81 21.11
C GLU A 300 17.19 -1.48 22.08
N ASN A 301 16.39 -2.45 21.63
CA ASN A 301 15.59 -3.32 22.53
C ASN A 301 15.83 -4.83 22.28
N ASN A 302 15.91 -5.54 23.41
CA ASN A 302 16.72 -6.73 23.76
C ASN A 302 16.14 -8.14 23.46
N LEU A 303 17.05 -9.12 23.38
CA LEU A 303 16.95 -10.54 22.97
C LEU A 303 15.94 -11.46 23.68
N MET A 304 15.50 -12.53 22.98
CA MET A 304 15.44 -13.95 23.45
C MET A 304 15.01 -14.92 22.32
N THR A 305 15.64 -16.10 22.23
CA THR A 305 15.48 -17.12 21.18
C THR A 305 14.40 -18.17 21.54
N LYS A 306 13.46 -18.49 20.64
CA LYS A 306 12.57 -19.67 20.76
C LYS A 306 12.52 -20.49 19.47
N ARG A 307 12.90 -21.78 19.56
CA ARG A 307 12.58 -22.80 18.53
C ARG A 307 11.08 -23.09 18.55
N LYS A 308 10.41 -23.04 17.40
CA LYS A 308 9.01 -23.47 17.23
C LYS A 308 8.94 -24.63 16.22
N MET A 309 8.59 -25.83 16.71
CA MET A 309 7.99 -26.87 15.88
C MET A 309 6.52 -26.50 15.62
N GLN A 310 6.09 -26.53 14.36
CA GLN A 310 4.67 -26.37 14.01
C GLN A 310 4.01 -27.73 13.81
N LYS A 311 3.00 -28.03 14.64
CA LYS A 311 2.08 -29.16 14.46
C LYS A 311 0.70 -28.59 14.17
N TRP A 312 0.19 -28.81 12.96
CA TRP A 312 -1.17 -28.41 12.57
C TRP A 312 -2.20 -29.35 13.22
N LYS A 313 -2.99 -28.86 14.18
CA LYS A 313 -4.20 -29.56 14.64
C LYS A 313 -5.36 -29.25 13.68
N ARG A 314 -5.75 -30.23 12.86
CA ARG A 314 -7.04 -30.22 12.16
C ARG A 314 -8.16 -30.24 13.22
N LYS A 315 -8.95 -29.16 13.32
CA LYS A 315 -10.25 -29.21 13.99
C LYS A 315 -11.16 -30.12 13.13
N ARG A 316 -11.47 -31.32 13.64
CA ARG A 316 -12.58 -32.13 13.11
C ARG A 316 -13.87 -31.37 13.41
N LEU A 317 -14.64 -31.06 12.38
CA LEU A 317 -16.05 -30.69 12.53
C LEU A 317 -16.75 -31.97 13.02
N GLY A 318 -17.23 -31.94 14.26
CA GLY A 318 -18.06 -33.00 14.81
C GLY A 318 -19.43 -32.96 14.12
N ALA A 319 -19.82 -34.10 13.55
CA ALA A 319 -21.19 -34.39 13.20
C ALA A 319 -21.92 -34.84 14.46
N ARG A 320 -22.99 -34.14 14.82
CA ARG A 320 -24.32 -34.66 15.15
C ARG A 320 -25.25 -33.47 15.32
#